data_AF-A0A932A3Q0-F1
#
_entry.id   AF-A0A932A3Q0-F1
#
_cell.length_a   1.000
_cell.length_b   1.000
_cell.length_c   1.000
_cell.angle_alpha   90.00
_cell.angle_beta   90.00
_cell.angle_gamma   90.00
#
_symmetry.space_group_name_H-M   'P 1'
#
loop_
_entity.id
_entity.type
_entity.pdbx_description
1 polymer ?
#
loop_
_entity_poly.entity_id
_entity_poly.type
_entity_poly.pdbx_seq_one_letter_code
_entity_poly.pdbx_strand_id
1 'polypeptide(L)'
;MKLVSFLNRKKAKDKRSHAGILLEDRVLDLQMTMNEFLVGGLKVKSKKYLPLKEVKLLAPVPHPPSCRDAYAFRQHVASARRNRGMDMIPQFDQYPIFYFTNHTAIVGEGKVSVEKDHLEKLDFELEVACVIGKKGKNIESKDADRYIAGFTIMNDFSARQLQMEEMLLSLGPAKGKDFATALGPWLVTPDELEAYKIKTSFGNKYDLWMKATHNGKQVSEGNMKDMNWTFAEIIERCSYGVELQPGDVIGSGTVGTGCYMELNGTWALKAKEKGESFTPIWLKAGDTIELEVAGLGKLKNTIVKTPKDYSILAKKKLP
;
A
#
# COMPACT_ATOMS: atom_id res chain seq x y z
N MET A 1 7.24 -18.49 2.70
CA MET A 1 7.77 -17.87 3.94
C MET A 1 7.11 -16.52 4.25
N LYS A 2 7.07 -16.12 5.54
CA LYS A 2 6.71 -14.75 5.98
C LYS A 2 7.96 -14.00 6.45
N LEU A 3 8.31 -12.92 5.77
CA LEU A 3 9.51 -12.12 6.02
C LEU A 3 9.14 -10.82 6.75
N VAL A 4 9.90 -10.49 7.79
CA VAL A 4 9.69 -9.29 8.61
C VAL A 4 10.95 -8.44 8.65
N SER A 5 10.78 -7.12 8.79
CA SER A 5 11.83 -6.23 9.27
C SER A 5 11.57 -5.89 10.73
N PHE A 6 12.60 -5.87 11.57
CA PHE A 6 12.43 -5.61 12.99
C PHE A 6 13.64 -4.91 13.64
N LEU A 7 13.39 -4.29 14.80
CA LEU A 7 14.42 -3.84 15.74
C LEU A 7 14.45 -4.77 16.96
N ASN A 8 15.64 -5.08 17.46
CA ASN A 8 15.79 -5.85 18.70
C ASN A 8 15.64 -4.94 19.92
N ARG A 9 14.60 -5.14 20.75
CA ARG A 9 14.32 -4.28 21.91
C ARG A 9 15.41 -4.35 22.98
N LYS A 10 16.12 -5.48 23.10
CA LYS A 10 17.21 -5.66 24.09
C LYS A 10 18.49 -4.94 23.69
N LYS A 11 18.64 -4.56 22.42
CA LYS A 11 19.76 -3.76 21.93
C LYS A 11 19.29 -2.34 21.61
N ALA A 12 18.77 -1.61 22.60
CA ALA A 12 18.22 -0.26 22.41
C ALA A 12 19.20 0.76 21.76
N LYS A 13 20.51 0.50 21.82
CA LYS A 13 21.54 1.31 21.15
C LYS A 13 21.74 0.96 19.67
N ASP A 14 21.34 -0.23 19.24
CA ASP A 14 21.40 -0.69 17.86
C ASP A 14 20.13 -0.26 17.13
N LYS A 15 20.26 0.78 16.30
CA LYS A 15 19.16 1.30 15.48
C LYS A 15 19.07 0.61 14.12
N ARG A 16 19.93 -0.36 13.83
CA ARG A 16 19.90 -1.07 12.55
C ARG A 16 18.68 -1.99 12.51
N SER A 17 17.92 -1.94 11.43
CA SER A 17 16.85 -2.89 11.17
C SER A 17 17.40 -4.23 10.68
N HIS A 18 16.76 -5.32 11.07
CA HIS A 18 17.12 -6.68 10.70
C HIS A 18 15.95 -7.31 9.94
N ALA A 19 16.24 -8.05 8.88
CA ALA A 19 15.34 -8.98 8.25
C ALA A 19 15.24 -10.26 9.08
N GLY A 20 14.06 -10.87 9.07
CA GLY A 20 13.82 -12.15 9.74
C GLY A 20 12.75 -12.97 9.07
N ILE A 21 12.76 -14.27 9.36
CA ILE A 21 11.67 -15.18 9.00
C ILE A 21 10.78 -15.33 10.23
N LEU A 22 9.50 -14.99 10.08
CA LEU A 22 8.51 -15.17 11.14
C LEU A 22 8.09 -16.65 11.22
N LEU A 23 8.21 -17.21 12.40
CA LEU A 23 7.86 -18.59 12.72
C LEU A 23 7.00 -18.56 13.98
N GLU A 24 5.68 -18.48 13.80
CA GLU A 24 4.70 -18.38 14.90
C GLU A 24 5.03 -17.24 15.88
N ASP A 25 5.57 -17.57 17.06
CA ASP A 25 5.84 -16.65 18.17
C ASP A 25 7.30 -16.17 18.23
N ARG A 26 8.11 -16.47 17.21
CA ARG A 26 9.54 -16.13 17.13
C ARG A 26 9.97 -15.69 15.74
N VAL A 27 11.08 -14.98 15.70
CA VAL A 27 11.72 -14.50 14.47
C VAL A 27 13.12 -15.10 14.37
N LEU A 28 13.41 -15.75 13.24
CA LEU A 28 14.78 -16.12 12.88
C LEU A 28 15.49 -14.87 12.35
N ASP A 29 16.44 -14.35 13.13
CA ASP A 29 17.21 -13.15 12.80
C ASP A 29 18.22 -13.48 11.69
N LEU A 30 18.05 -12.90 10.50
CA LEU A 30 18.93 -13.13 9.35
C LEU A 30 20.24 -12.33 9.42
N GLN A 31 20.40 -11.45 10.42
CA GLN A 31 21.59 -10.62 10.65
C GLN A 31 21.98 -9.73 9.45
N MET A 32 20.99 -9.33 8.65
CA MET A 32 21.11 -8.41 7.53
C MET A 32 19.82 -7.61 7.43
N THR A 33 19.82 -6.48 6.72
CA THR A 33 18.61 -5.71 6.40
C THR A 33 17.76 -6.41 5.35
N MET A 34 16.50 -5.99 5.18
CA MET A 34 15.63 -6.54 4.13
C MET A 34 16.21 -6.31 2.73
N ASN A 35 16.76 -5.12 2.44
CA ASN A 35 17.36 -4.83 1.14
C ASN A 35 18.58 -5.71 0.86
N GLU A 36 19.45 -5.92 1.85
CA GLU A 36 20.59 -6.86 1.73
C GLU A 36 20.10 -8.29 1.46
N PHE A 37 19.01 -8.72 2.12
CA PHE A 37 18.38 -10.01 1.88
C PHE A 37 17.81 -10.12 0.46
N LEU A 38 17.08 -9.11 -0.01
CA LEU A 38 16.47 -9.10 -1.34
C LEU A 38 17.51 -9.09 -2.47
N VAL A 39 18.66 -8.45 -2.25
CA VAL A 39 19.78 -8.46 -3.22
C VAL A 39 20.58 -9.76 -3.15
N GLY A 40 20.89 -10.23 -1.93
CA GLY A 40 21.82 -11.33 -1.69
C GLY A 40 21.20 -12.73 -1.68
N GLY A 41 19.87 -12.80 -1.58
CA GLY A 41 19.11 -14.03 -1.41
C GLY A 41 19.27 -14.66 -0.03
N LEU A 42 18.60 -15.81 0.15
CA LEU A 42 18.61 -16.56 1.41
C LEU A 42 19.96 -17.25 1.62
N LYS A 43 20.88 -16.59 2.34
CA LYS A 43 22.11 -17.19 2.86
C LYS A 43 22.01 -17.35 4.38
N VAL A 44 21.16 -18.26 4.85
CA VAL A 44 20.98 -18.48 6.30
C VAL A 44 22.24 -19.10 6.89
N LYS A 45 23.06 -18.27 7.54
CA LYS A 45 24.11 -18.74 8.45
C LYS A 45 23.70 -18.62 9.92
N SER A 46 22.60 -17.93 10.20
CA SER A 46 22.12 -17.63 11.55
C SER A 46 21.27 -18.77 12.11
N LYS A 47 21.55 -19.16 13.37
CA LYS A 47 20.68 -20.03 14.19
C LYS A 47 20.02 -19.25 15.33
N LYS A 48 19.94 -17.92 15.20
CA LYS A 48 19.50 -17.03 16.28
C LYS A 48 18.00 -16.76 16.17
N TYR A 49 17.26 -17.26 17.14
CA TYR A 49 15.83 -17.01 17.28
C TYR A 49 15.58 -15.97 18.36
N LEU A 50 14.68 -15.03 18.09
CA LEU A 50 14.22 -14.03 19.04
C LEU A 50 12.72 -14.21 19.28
N PRO A 51 12.22 -14.24 20.52
CA PRO A 51 10.79 -14.22 20.77
C PRO A 51 10.16 -12.96 20.17
N LEU A 52 8.98 -13.07 19.57
CA LEU A 52 8.30 -11.97 18.88
C LEU A 52 8.03 -10.78 19.83
N LYS A 53 7.76 -11.05 21.10
CA LYS A 53 7.60 -10.04 22.17
C LYS A 53 8.86 -9.19 22.42
N GLU A 54 10.04 -9.70 22.05
CA GLU A 54 11.32 -9.02 22.25
C GLU A 54 11.75 -8.19 21.05
N VAL A 55 10.97 -8.19 19.96
CA VAL A 55 11.24 -7.38 18.78
C VAL A 55 10.18 -6.29 18.59
N LYS A 56 10.53 -5.26 17.84
CA LYS A 56 9.59 -4.29 17.31
C LYS A 56 9.55 -4.48 15.80
N LEU A 57 8.43 -4.98 15.27
CA LEU A 57 8.23 -5.07 13.84
C LEU A 57 8.20 -3.67 13.21
N LEU A 58 8.70 -3.59 11.98
CA LEU A 58 8.69 -2.42 11.11
C LEU A 58 7.87 -2.76 9.85
N ALA A 59 7.76 -1.79 8.94
CA ALA A 59 7.35 -2.10 7.57
C ALA A 59 8.25 -3.22 6.99
N PRO A 60 7.72 -4.20 6.23
CA PRO A 60 8.52 -5.32 5.73
C PRO A 60 9.72 -4.87 4.91
N VAL A 61 9.55 -3.83 4.08
CA VAL A 61 10.62 -3.13 3.36
C VAL A 61 10.64 -1.67 3.82
N PRO A 62 11.40 -1.31 4.87
CA PRO A 62 11.32 0.02 5.48
C PRO A 62 12.01 1.12 4.66
N HIS A 63 12.93 0.75 3.77
CA HIS A 63 13.70 1.68 2.94
C HIS A 63 13.75 1.17 1.49
N PRO A 64 12.61 1.13 0.77
CA PRO A 64 12.60 0.69 -0.61
C PRO A 64 13.38 1.69 -1.50
N PRO A 65 14.09 1.24 -2.55
CA PRO A 65 14.79 2.13 -3.47
C PRO A 65 13.83 3.05 -4.23
N SER A 66 12.66 2.53 -4.60
CA SER A 66 11.53 3.31 -5.11
C SER A 66 10.21 2.74 -4.62
N CYS A 67 9.18 3.59 -4.62
CA CYS A 67 7.81 3.19 -4.33
C CYS A 67 6.90 3.77 -5.40
N ARG A 68 6.16 2.90 -6.07
CA ARG A 68 5.24 3.22 -7.15
C ARG A 68 3.88 2.70 -6.78
N ASP A 69 2.85 3.38 -7.23
CA ASP A 69 1.50 2.89 -7.03
C ASP A 69 0.71 2.95 -8.34
N ALA A 70 0.10 1.82 -8.67
CA ALA A 70 -0.56 1.59 -9.93
C ALA A 70 -2.05 1.92 -9.83
N TYR A 71 -2.73 1.87 -10.96
CA TYR A 71 -4.18 2.06 -11.02
C TYR A 71 -4.81 0.81 -11.65
N ALA A 72 -4.87 -0.30 -10.89
CA ALA A 72 -5.24 -1.60 -11.47
C ALA A 72 -6.72 -1.98 -11.33
N PHE A 73 -7.49 -1.35 -10.45
CA PHE A 73 -8.90 -1.69 -10.23
C PHE A 73 -9.83 -0.73 -10.98
N ARG A 74 -10.50 -1.24 -12.02
CA ARG A 74 -11.40 -0.43 -12.85
C ARG A 74 -12.57 0.15 -12.09
N GLN A 75 -13.13 -0.61 -11.15
CA GLN A 75 -14.22 -0.13 -10.28
C GLN A 75 -13.79 1.13 -9.53
N HIS A 76 -12.59 1.12 -8.94
CA HIS A 76 -12.06 2.27 -8.21
C HIS A 76 -11.99 3.53 -9.08
N VAL A 77 -11.47 3.38 -10.31
CA VAL A 77 -11.37 4.47 -11.29
C VAL A 77 -12.76 4.98 -11.70
N ALA A 78 -13.65 4.06 -12.05
CA ALA A 78 -14.99 4.38 -12.52
C ALA A 78 -15.79 5.13 -11.45
N SER A 79 -15.73 4.69 -10.20
CA SER A 79 -16.36 5.37 -9.06
C SER A 79 -15.80 6.78 -8.87
N ALA A 80 -14.48 6.93 -8.85
CA ALA A 80 -13.82 8.23 -8.64
C ALA A 80 -14.13 9.23 -9.77
N ARG A 81 -14.29 8.75 -11.00
CA ARG A 81 -14.68 9.57 -12.17
C ARG A 81 -16.16 9.93 -12.14
N ARG A 82 -17.04 8.96 -11.86
CA ARG A 82 -18.48 9.19 -11.69
C ARG A 82 -18.78 10.22 -10.60
N ASN A 83 -18.06 10.17 -9.47
CA ASN A 83 -18.22 11.15 -8.38
C ASN A 83 -17.86 12.59 -8.81
N ARG A 84 -17.17 12.76 -9.94
CA ARG A 84 -16.84 14.04 -10.57
C ARG A 84 -17.70 14.33 -11.82
N GLY A 85 -18.73 13.51 -12.08
CA GLY A 85 -19.58 13.65 -13.26
C GLY A 85 -18.89 13.28 -14.57
N MET A 86 -17.84 12.44 -14.52
CA MET A 86 -17.09 12.02 -15.70
C MET A 86 -17.29 10.54 -16.01
N ASP A 87 -17.38 10.21 -17.30
CA ASP A 87 -17.36 8.83 -17.77
C ASP A 87 -16.00 8.17 -17.59
N MET A 88 -15.96 6.84 -17.66
CA MET A 88 -14.73 6.08 -17.65
C MET A 88 -13.80 6.52 -18.80
N ILE A 89 -12.51 6.65 -18.49
CA ILE A 89 -11.51 7.06 -19.46
C ILE A 89 -11.00 5.84 -20.26
N PRO A 90 -11.03 5.84 -21.60
CA PRO A 90 -10.64 4.68 -22.40
C PRO A 90 -9.20 4.21 -22.18
N GLN A 91 -8.30 5.15 -21.86
CA GLN A 91 -6.87 4.89 -21.66
C GLN A 91 -6.60 3.90 -20.52
N PHE A 92 -7.50 3.82 -19.54
CA PHE A 92 -7.38 2.80 -18.49
C PHE A 92 -7.38 1.38 -19.06
N ASP A 93 -8.18 1.13 -20.10
CA ASP A 93 -8.30 -0.18 -20.74
C ASP A 93 -7.19 -0.40 -21.81
N GLN A 94 -6.27 0.56 -21.99
CA GLN A 94 -5.17 0.47 -22.96
C GLN A 94 -3.82 0.09 -22.34
N TYR A 95 -3.52 0.57 -21.13
CA TYR A 95 -2.27 0.26 -20.44
C TYR A 95 -2.39 0.48 -18.92
N PRO A 96 -1.64 -0.28 -18.10
CA PRO A 96 -1.53 0.02 -16.68
C PRO A 96 -0.78 1.35 -16.49
N ILE A 97 -1.35 2.25 -15.70
CA ILE A 97 -0.70 3.50 -15.31
C ILE A 97 -0.28 3.42 -13.84
N PHE A 98 0.79 4.15 -13.50
CA PHE A 98 1.27 4.29 -12.13
C PHE A 98 1.83 5.71 -11.92
N TYR A 99 2.01 6.10 -10.67
CA TYR A 99 2.79 7.27 -10.27
C TYR A 99 3.87 6.87 -9.26
N PHE A 100 4.84 7.77 -9.03
CA PHE A 100 5.82 7.60 -7.96
C PHE A 100 5.30 8.22 -6.67
N THR A 101 5.33 7.46 -5.58
CA THR A 101 5.11 7.98 -4.23
C THR A 101 6.44 8.09 -3.48
N ASN A 102 6.40 8.71 -2.31
CA ASN A 102 7.59 8.97 -1.51
C ASN A 102 8.08 7.72 -0.79
N HIS A 103 9.09 7.07 -1.36
CA HIS A 103 9.74 5.89 -0.80
C HIS A 103 10.43 6.15 0.57
N THR A 104 10.56 7.40 1.00
CA THR A 104 11.09 7.77 2.33
C THR A 104 9.98 7.93 3.39
N ALA A 105 8.71 7.93 2.99
CA ALA A 105 7.54 8.04 3.87
C ALA A 105 6.91 6.69 4.21
N ILE A 106 7.67 5.59 4.07
CA ILE A 106 7.19 4.25 4.42
C ILE A 106 7.05 4.12 5.94
N VAL A 107 5.89 3.65 6.37
CA VAL A 107 5.59 3.33 7.76
C VAL A 107 5.12 1.88 7.89
N GLY A 108 5.29 1.31 9.08
CA GLY A 108 4.76 -0.02 9.38
C GLY A 108 3.40 0.04 10.06
N GLU A 109 3.04 -1.06 10.71
CA GLU A 109 1.91 -1.11 11.63
C GLU A 109 2.09 -0.12 12.80
N GLY A 110 0.98 0.46 13.27
CA GLY A 110 0.93 1.35 14.42
C GLY A 110 0.65 2.80 14.07
N LYS A 111 1.31 3.74 14.76
CA LYS A 111 0.99 5.17 14.67
C LYS A 111 1.43 5.76 13.32
N VAL A 112 0.52 6.47 12.66
CA VAL A 112 0.79 7.27 11.46
C VAL A 112 0.64 8.74 11.85
N SER A 113 1.76 9.45 11.84
CA SER A 113 1.80 10.87 12.16
C SER A 113 1.36 11.70 10.95
N VAL A 114 0.39 12.59 11.14
CA VAL A 114 -0.14 13.45 10.07
C VAL A 114 -0.16 14.91 10.50
N GLU A 115 0.07 15.81 9.54
CA GLU A 115 -0.06 17.25 9.74
C GLU A 115 -1.54 17.67 9.73
N LYS A 116 -1.82 18.88 10.23
CA LYS A 116 -3.18 19.44 10.32
C LYS A 116 -3.96 19.30 9.00
N ASP A 117 -3.38 19.79 7.90
CA ASP A 117 -4.07 19.83 6.61
C ASP A 117 -4.27 18.46 5.98
N HIS A 118 -3.52 17.44 6.39
CA HIS A 118 -3.77 16.07 5.92
C HIS A 118 -5.12 15.55 6.40
N LEU A 119 -5.61 16.04 7.56
CA LEU A 119 -6.90 15.66 8.14
C LEU A 119 -8.10 16.27 7.40
N GLU A 120 -7.88 17.23 6.50
CA GLU A 120 -8.92 17.74 5.61
C GLU A 120 -9.24 16.69 4.55
N LYS A 121 -10.18 15.79 4.90
CA LYS A 121 -10.57 14.61 4.12
C LYS A 121 -9.44 13.57 4.01
N LEU A 122 -8.86 13.17 5.15
CA LEU A 122 -7.92 12.05 5.22
C LEU A 122 -8.64 10.73 4.89
N ASP A 123 -8.04 9.97 4.00
CA ASP A 123 -8.58 8.72 3.49
C ASP A 123 -7.57 7.57 3.65
N PHE A 124 -8.10 6.35 3.70
CA PHE A 124 -7.31 5.12 3.56
C PHE A 124 -7.47 4.58 2.14
N GLU A 125 -6.50 3.80 1.69
CA GLU A 125 -6.59 3.07 0.43
C GLU A 125 -6.16 1.63 0.67
N LEU A 126 -7.11 0.69 0.59
CA LEU A 126 -6.87 -0.74 0.79
C LEU A 126 -6.24 -1.36 -0.46
N GLU A 127 -4.97 -1.73 -0.36
CA GLU A 127 -4.20 -2.24 -1.49
C GLU A 127 -3.33 -3.45 -1.13
N VAL A 128 -2.82 -4.12 -2.17
CA VAL A 128 -1.70 -5.05 -2.06
C VAL A 128 -0.52 -4.45 -2.79
N ALA A 129 0.69 -4.64 -2.29
CA ALA A 129 1.91 -4.30 -3.00
C ALA A 129 2.74 -5.55 -3.26
N CYS A 130 3.35 -5.62 -4.45
CA CYS A 130 4.42 -6.56 -4.73
C CYS A 130 5.78 -5.90 -4.45
N VAL A 131 6.75 -6.72 -4.03
CA VAL A 131 8.14 -6.29 -3.83
C VAL A 131 9.01 -6.97 -4.87
N ILE A 132 9.84 -6.22 -5.58
CA ILE A 132 10.79 -6.76 -6.55
C ILE A 132 11.92 -7.50 -5.83
N GLY A 133 12.22 -8.72 -6.26
CA GLY A 133 13.30 -9.57 -5.74
C GLY A 133 14.48 -9.74 -6.68
N LYS A 134 14.33 -9.35 -7.95
CA LYS A 134 15.36 -9.49 -8.97
C LYS A 134 15.49 -8.19 -9.76
N LYS A 135 16.72 -7.74 -9.99
CA LYS A 135 16.94 -6.58 -10.87
C LYS A 135 16.57 -6.90 -12.32
N GLY A 136 16.02 -5.93 -13.04
CA GLY A 136 15.71 -6.09 -14.46
C GLY A 136 15.17 -4.83 -15.12
N LYS A 137 15.35 -4.74 -16.44
CA LYS A 137 14.90 -3.64 -17.29
C LYS A 137 14.18 -4.23 -18.50
N ASN A 138 13.13 -3.56 -18.98
CA ASN A 138 12.28 -4.02 -20.09
C ASN A 138 11.78 -5.47 -19.86
N ILE A 139 11.27 -5.73 -18.66
CA ILE A 139 10.81 -7.07 -18.26
C ILE A 139 9.47 -7.34 -18.93
N GLU A 140 9.37 -8.40 -19.74
CA GLU A 140 8.11 -8.80 -20.35
C GLU A 140 7.16 -9.41 -19.29
N SER A 141 5.86 -9.13 -19.40
CA SER A 141 4.80 -9.59 -18.49
C SER A 141 4.82 -11.10 -18.29
N LYS A 142 5.02 -11.89 -19.36
CA LYS A 142 5.14 -13.36 -19.29
C LYS A 142 6.25 -13.85 -18.35
N ASP A 143 7.27 -13.01 -18.10
CA ASP A 143 8.40 -13.31 -17.25
C ASP A 143 8.32 -12.61 -15.90
N ALA A 144 7.52 -11.55 -15.78
CA ALA A 144 7.52 -10.62 -14.65
C ALA A 144 7.20 -11.25 -13.29
N ASP A 145 6.36 -12.29 -13.23
CA ASP A 145 6.06 -12.99 -11.98
C ASP A 145 7.33 -13.53 -11.28
N ARG A 146 8.35 -13.93 -12.04
CA ARG A 146 9.63 -14.45 -11.47
C ARG A 146 10.49 -13.34 -10.83
N TYR A 147 10.12 -12.08 -11.03
CA TYR A 147 10.81 -10.92 -10.45
C TYR A 147 10.22 -10.52 -9.10
N ILE A 148 9.08 -11.09 -8.69
CA ILE A 148 8.41 -10.75 -7.42
C ILE A 148 9.03 -11.57 -6.28
N ALA A 149 9.56 -10.88 -5.27
CA ALA A 149 10.02 -11.50 -4.01
C ALA A 149 8.85 -11.91 -3.11
N GLY A 150 7.76 -11.13 -3.14
CA GLY A 150 6.58 -11.39 -2.34
C GLY A 150 5.56 -10.27 -2.38
N PHE A 151 4.51 -10.44 -1.58
CA PHE A 151 3.38 -9.52 -1.47
C PHE A 151 3.19 -9.05 -0.02
N THR A 152 2.72 -7.83 0.17
CA THR A 152 2.37 -7.24 1.46
C THR A 152 1.10 -6.40 1.31
N ILE A 153 0.38 -6.16 2.42
CA ILE A 153 -0.70 -5.17 2.41
C ILE A 153 -0.08 -3.78 2.34
N MET A 154 -0.71 -2.89 1.58
CA MET A 154 -0.36 -1.48 1.47
C MET A 154 -1.58 -0.62 1.84
N ASN A 155 -1.34 0.41 2.66
CA ASN A 155 -2.28 1.51 2.88
C ASN A 155 -1.69 2.80 2.32
N ASP A 156 -2.25 3.30 1.23
CA ASP A 156 -1.80 4.54 0.60
C ASP A 156 -2.61 5.74 1.09
N PHE A 157 -2.17 6.34 2.20
CA PHE A 157 -2.93 7.40 2.84
C PHE A 157 -3.07 8.61 1.91
N SER A 158 -4.31 9.06 1.77
CA SER A 158 -4.66 10.13 0.84
C SER A 158 -5.25 11.33 1.58
N ALA A 159 -4.54 12.46 1.57
CA ALA A 159 -5.05 13.75 2.00
C ALA A 159 -5.84 14.37 0.84
N ARG A 160 -7.13 14.02 0.70
CA ARG A 160 -7.91 14.30 -0.52
C ARG A 160 -8.04 15.78 -0.84
N GLN A 161 -8.09 16.66 0.17
CA GLN A 161 -8.14 18.10 -0.08
C GLN A 161 -6.88 18.59 -0.82
N LEU A 162 -5.68 18.22 -0.34
CA LEU A 162 -4.41 18.54 -1.00
C LEU A 162 -4.27 17.85 -2.36
N GLN A 163 -4.64 16.57 -2.43
CA GLN A 163 -4.61 15.80 -3.66
C GLN A 163 -5.42 16.47 -4.77
N MET A 164 -6.65 16.90 -4.48
CA MET A 164 -7.52 17.53 -5.47
C MET A 164 -6.92 18.84 -6.00
N GLU A 165 -6.24 19.63 -5.15
CA GLU A 165 -5.61 20.89 -5.57
C GLU A 165 -4.39 20.66 -6.47
N GLU A 166 -3.52 19.74 -6.10
CA GLU A 166 -2.31 19.37 -6.86
C GLU A 166 -2.67 18.73 -8.21
N MET A 167 -3.73 17.92 -8.25
CA MET A 167 -4.17 17.25 -9.47
C MET A 167 -4.75 18.22 -10.51
N LEU A 168 -5.23 19.41 -10.13
CA LEU A 168 -5.66 20.42 -11.11
C LEU A 168 -4.49 20.91 -11.98
N LEU A 169 -3.26 20.84 -11.47
CA LEU A 169 -2.04 21.24 -12.18
C LEU A 169 -1.42 20.09 -12.98
N SER A 170 -2.08 18.93 -13.07
CA SER A 170 -1.66 17.76 -13.85
C SER A 170 -0.30 17.15 -13.50
N LEU A 171 0.29 17.52 -12.35
CA LEU A 171 1.52 16.90 -11.83
C LEU A 171 1.22 15.72 -10.91
N GLY A 172 0.20 15.88 -10.05
CA GLY A 172 -0.48 14.81 -9.29
C GLY A 172 0.40 13.86 -8.47
N PRO A 173 -0.22 13.03 -7.64
CA PRO A 173 -0.95 13.49 -6.46
C PRO A 173 -0.07 14.26 -5.43
N ALA A 174 1.26 14.28 -5.60
CA ALA A 174 2.25 15.04 -4.81
C ALA A 174 1.93 15.06 -3.30
N LYS A 175 1.68 16.25 -2.73
CA LYS A 175 1.40 16.44 -1.29
C LYS A 175 0.14 15.75 -0.79
N GLY A 176 -0.73 15.31 -1.70
CA GLY A 176 -1.90 14.50 -1.36
C GLY A 176 -1.55 13.09 -0.89
N LYS A 177 -0.35 12.57 -1.19
CA LYS A 177 0.01 11.16 -0.92
C LYS A 177 1.47 10.93 -0.48
N ASP A 178 2.37 11.91 -0.63
CA ASP A 178 3.81 11.75 -0.35
C ASP A 178 4.20 11.71 1.15
N PHE A 179 3.22 11.70 2.07
CA PHE A 179 3.44 11.87 3.51
C PHE A 179 3.41 10.56 4.30
N ALA A 180 2.72 9.52 3.83
CA ALA A 180 2.67 8.22 4.49
C ALA A 180 2.14 7.12 3.57
N THR A 181 2.91 6.05 3.41
CA THR A 181 2.45 4.78 2.84
C THR A 181 2.76 3.68 3.85
N ALA A 182 1.74 2.98 4.34
CA ALA A 182 1.95 1.90 5.30
C ALA A 182 2.09 0.55 4.61
N LEU A 183 3.07 -0.25 5.01
CA LEU A 183 3.27 -1.62 4.53
C LEU A 183 3.28 -2.59 5.71
N GLY A 184 2.63 -3.74 5.59
CA GLY A 184 2.73 -4.80 6.59
C GLY A 184 1.65 -5.88 6.51
N PRO A 185 1.57 -6.74 7.53
CA PRO A 185 2.49 -6.83 8.68
C PRO A 185 3.82 -7.53 8.33
N TRP A 186 3.88 -8.25 7.22
CA TRP A 186 5.05 -8.99 6.72
C TRP A 186 4.98 -9.11 5.20
N LEU A 187 6.11 -9.47 4.60
CA LEU A 187 6.23 -9.82 3.18
C LEU A 187 6.04 -11.33 3.01
N VAL A 188 5.01 -11.74 2.26
CA VAL A 188 4.66 -13.14 2.01
C VAL A 188 5.23 -13.57 0.66
N THR A 189 6.03 -14.63 0.63
CA THR A 189 6.59 -15.14 -0.63
C THR A 189 5.54 -15.87 -1.49
N PRO A 190 5.67 -15.88 -2.84
CA PRO A 190 4.63 -16.42 -3.72
C PRO A 190 4.24 -17.89 -3.46
N ASP A 191 5.17 -18.72 -2.98
CA ASP A 191 4.92 -20.12 -2.63
C ASP A 191 3.86 -20.31 -1.53
N GLU A 192 3.73 -19.37 -0.59
CA GLU A 192 2.69 -19.41 0.45
C GLU A 192 1.30 -19.08 -0.10
N LEU A 193 1.24 -18.48 -1.29
CA LEU A 193 0.00 -18.07 -1.94
C LEU A 193 -0.41 -19.02 -3.07
N GLU A 194 0.27 -20.16 -3.23
CA GLU A 194 0.04 -21.09 -4.34
C GLU A 194 -1.42 -21.54 -4.42
N ALA A 195 -2.06 -21.79 -3.28
CA ALA A 195 -3.46 -22.21 -3.19
C ALA A 195 -4.46 -21.14 -3.67
N TYR A 196 -4.06 -19.87 -3.72
CA TYR A 196 -4.90 -18.75 -4.17
C TYR A 196 -4.60 -18.34 -5.62
N LYS A 197 -3.56 -18.91 -6.24
CA LYS A 197 -3.03 -18.44 -7.51
C LYS A 197 -3.94 -18.82 -8.68
N ILE A 198 -4.22 -17.83 -9.53
CA ILE A 198 -4.94 -17.96 -10.79
C ILE A 198 -3.96 -17.61 -11.91
N LYS A 199 -3.58 -18.60 -12.73
CA LYS A 199 -2.69 -18.37 -13.88
C LYS A 199 -3.45 -17.72 -15.03
N THR A 200 -2.86 -16.71 -15.66
CA THR A 200 -3.37 -16.08 -16.88
C THR A 200 -2.24 -15.97 -17.91
N SER A 201 -2.55 -15.54 -19.14
CA SER A 201 -1.54 -15.31 -20.18
C SER A 201 -0.70 -14.05 -19.98
N PHE A 202 -1.12 -13.16 -19.08
CA PHE A 202 -0.50 -11.85 -18.84
C PHE A 202 0.03 -11.71 -17.40
N GLY A 203 0.14 -12.81 -16.66
CA GLY A 203 0.66 -12.87 -15.30
C GLY A 203 -0.29 -13.51 -14.31
N ASN A 204 0.19 -13.82 -13.10
CA ASN A 204 -0.66 -14.41 -12.08
C ASN A 204 -1.61 -13.38 -11.45
N LYS A 205 -2.85 -13.84 -11.21
CA LYS A 205 -3.80 -13.22 -10.28
C LYS A 205 -3.89 -14.07 -9.01
N TYR A 206 -4.50 -13.52 -7.96
CA TYR A 206 -4.67 -14.23 -6.69
C TYR A 206 -6.08 -13.97 -6.13
N ASP A 207 -6.79 -15.04 -5.76
CA ASP A 207 -8.10 -14.97 -5.10
C ASP A 207 -7.93 -14.67 -3.60
N LEU A 208 -7.59 -13.42 -3.28
CA LEU A 208 -7.41 -12.96 -1.91
C LEU A 208 -8.51 -11.98 -1.56
N TRP A 209 -9.42 -12.35 -0.66
CA TRP A 209 -10.40 -11.40 -0.14
C TRP A 209 -9.69 -10.28 0.62
N MET A 210 -10.26 -9.08 0.55
CA MET A 210 -9.71 -7.84 1.11
C MET A 210 -10.81 -7.13 1.92
N LYS A 211 -10.49 -6.67 3.13
CA LYS A 211 -11.43 -5.96 4.02
C LYS A 211 -10.76 -4.77 4.69
N ALA A 212 -11.52 -3.71 4.93
CA ALA A 212 -11.10 -2.61 5.80
C ALA A 212 -12.09 -2.39 6.95
N THR A 213 -11.55 -2.16 8.13
CA THR A 213 -12.29 -1.92 9.37
C THR A 213 -11.87 -0.59 9.99
N HIS A 214 -12.81 0.36 10.12
CA HIS A 214 -12.60 1.65 10.78
C HIS A 214 -13.21 1.60 12.19
N ASN A 215 -12.38 1.79 13.22
CA ASN A 215 -12.80 1.76 14.63
C ASN A 215 -13.66 0.53 15.01
N GLY A 216 -13.26 -0.63 14.50
CA GLY A 216 -13.95 -1.91 14.76
C GLY A 216 -15.15 -2.19 13.85
N LYS A 217 -15.55 -1.26 12.97
CA LYS A 217 -16.63 -1.46 12.00
C LYS A 217 -16.08 -1.70 10.59
N GLN A 218 -16.46 -2.81 9.95
CA GLN A 218 -16.13 -3.06 8.55
C GLN A 218 -16.77 -1.98 7.66
N VAL A 219 -15.97 -1.38 6.78
CA VAL A 219 -16.39 -0.31 5.86
C VAL A 219 -16.14 -0.65 4.39
N SER A 220 -15.24 -1.58 4.09
CA SER A 220 -14.89 -2.02 2.73
C SER A 220 -14.82 -3.54 2.65
N GLU A 221 -15.16 -4.07 1.47
CA GLU A 221 -14.95 -5.46 1.09
C GLU A 221 -14.65 -5.54 -0.42
N GLY A 222 -13.68 -6.37 -0.79
CA GLY A 222 -13.29 -6.59 -2.19
C GLY A 222 -12.38 -7.81 -2.34
N ASN A 223 -11.76 -7.97 -3.51
CA ASN A 223 -10.85 -9.07 -3.77
C ASN A 223 -9.71 -8.67 -4.71
N MET A 224 -8.50 -9.18 -4.47
CA MET A 224 -7.33 -8.91 -5.30
C MET A 224 -7.49 -9.44 -6.74
N LYS A 225 -8.26 -10.51 -6.96
CA LYS A 225 -8.48 -11.06 -8.31
C LYS A 225 -9.22 -10.11 -9.26
N ASP A 226 -9.89 -9.10 -8.69
CA ASP A 226 -10.65 -8.09 -9.42
C ASP A 226 -9.74 -7.02 -10.05
N MET A 227 -8.41 -7.10 -9.84
CA MET A 227 -7.44 -6.30 -10.61
C MET A 227 -7.63 -6.54 -12.11
N ASN A 228 -7.80 -5.45 -12.87
CA ASN A 228 -7.84 -5.47 -14.32
C ASN A 228 -6.45 -5.66 -14.92
N TRP A 229 -5.46 -5.00 -14.33
CA TRP A 229 -4.05 -5.13 -14.68
C TRP A 229 -3.32 -5.96 -13.63
N THR A 230 -2.69 -7.06 -14.03
CA THR A 230 -1.88 -7.88 -13.13
C THR A 230 -0.61 -7.16 -12.73
N PHE A 231 0.03 -7.61 -11.63
CA PHE A 231 1.37 -7.11 -11.28
C PHE A 231 2.39 -7.33 -12.39
N ALA A 232 2.27 -8.40 -13.16
CA ALA A 232 3.17 -8.66 -14.28
C ALA A 232 3.10 -7.58 -15.37
N GLU A 233 1.89 -7.17 -15.77
CA GLU A 233 1.68 -6.07 -16.73
C GLU A 233 2.15 -4.73 -16.15
N ILE A 234 1.90 -4.49 -14.86
CA ILE A 234 2.37 -3.28 -14.17
C ILE A 234 3.91 -3.25 -14.13
N ILE A 235 4.57 -4.38 -13.87
CA ILE A 235 6.04 -4.51 -13.86
C ILE A 235 6.60 -4.27 -15.26
N GLU A 236 5.97 -4.80 -16.30
CA GLU A 236 6.36 -4.54 -17.69
C GLU A 236 6.36 -3.04 -17.98
N ARG A 237 5.28 -2.35 -17.62
CA ARG A 237 5.18 -0.90 -17.75
C ARG A 237 6.22 -0.17 -16.91
N CYS A 238 6.41 -0.58 -15.65
CA CYS A 238 7.35 0.04 -14.72
C CYS A 238 8.81 -0.08 -15.17
N SER A 239 9.15 -1.19 -15.83
CA SER A 239 10.53 -1.49 -16.23
C SER A 239 10.87 -1.03 -17.65
N TYR A 240 9.90 -0.51 -18.42
CA TYR A 240 10.17 0.01 -19.75
C TYR A 240 11.09 1.23 -19.70
N GLY A 241 12.31 1.08 -20.21
CA GLY A 241 13.35 2.11 -20.20
C GLY A 241 14.10 2.28 -18.87
N VAL A 242 13.68 1.59 -17.79
CA VAL A 242 14.23 1.77 -16.43
C VAL A 242 14.55 0.41 -15.78
N GLU A 243 15.66 0.32 -15.07
CA GLU A 243 16.00 -0.90 -14.31
C GLU A 243 15.33 -0.89 -12.93
N LEU A 244 14.44 -1.84 -12.67
CA LEU A 244 13.90 -2.13 -11.35
C LEU A 244 14.95 -2.78 -10.47
N GLN A 245 14.96 -2.44 -9.19
CA GLN A 245 15.91 -2.92 -8.20
C GLN A 245 15.23 -3.84 -7.17
N PRO A 246 15.93 -4.86 -6.63
CA PRO A 246 15.42 -5.61 -5.50
C PRO A 246 15.08 -4.68 -4.33
N GLY A 247 13.86 -4.81 -3.79
CA GLY A 247 13.29 -3.93 -2.79
C GLY A 247 12.40 -2.82 -3.34
N ASP A 248 12.32 -2.61 -4.67
CA ASP A 248 11.30 -1.72 -5.23
C ASP A 248 9.90 -2.21 -4.85
N VAL A 249 9.05 -1.28 -4.43
CA VAL A 249 7.66 -1.54 -4.03
C VAL A 249 6.74 -1.02 -5.11
N ILE A 250 5.79 -1.86 -5.54
CA ILE A 250 4.76 -1.51 -6.52
C ILE A 250 3.40 -1.86 -5.92
N GLY A 251 2.59 -0.84 -5.61
CA GLY A 251 1.20 -0.96 -5.19
C GLY A 251 0.28 -1.33 -6.35
N SER A 252 -0.82 -2.02 -6.05
CA SER A 252 -1.85 -2.39 -7.02
C SER A 252 -2.76 -1.23 -7.40
N GLY A 253 -2.77 -0.15 -6.62
CA GLY A 253 -3.91 0.73 -6.52
C GLY A 253 -5.04 0.10 -5.69
N THR A 254 -6.01 0.94 -5.36
CA THR A 254 -7.01 0.62 -4.36
C THR A 254 -8.07 -0.35 -4.87
N VAL A 255 -8.37 -1.40 -4.10
CA VAL A 255 -9.48 -2.32 -4.41
C VAL A 255 -10.80 -1.55 -4.47
N GLY A 256 -11.76 -2.01 -5.27
CA GLY A 256 -13.09 -1.39 -5.31
C GLY A 256 -13.70 -1.29 -3.90
N THR A 257 -14.27 -0.13 -3.57
CA THR A 257 -14.77 0.23 -2.22
C THR A 257 -13.69 0.43 -1.16
N GLY A 258 -12.41 0.32 -1.53
CA GLY A 258 -11.26 0.36 -0.63
C GLY A 258 -10.85 1.74 -0.13
N CYS A 259 -11.69 2.77 -0.30
CA CYS A 259 -11.45 4.12 0.21
C CYS A 259 -12.75 4.90 0.46
N TYR A 260 -12.68 5.90 1.34
CA TYR A 260 -13.81 6.78 1.63
C TYR A 260 -14.23 7.65 0.46
N MET A 261 -13.33 8.04 -0.44
CA MET A 261 -13.72 8.77 -1.64
C MET A 261 -14.82 8.03 -2.44
N GLU A 262 -14.69 6.72 -2.60
CA GLU A 262 -15.70 5.91 -3.28
C GLU A 262 -16.92 5.61 -2.40
N LEU A 263 -16.67 5.22 -1.14
CA LEU A 263 -17.73 4.87 -0.20
C LEU A 263 -18.66 6.05 0.05
N ASN A 264 -18.12 7.25 0.29
CA ASN A 264 -18.89 8.47 0.47
C ASN A 264 -19.73 8.81 -0.76
N GLY A 265 -19.19 8.66 -1.97
CA GLY A 265 -19.97 8.87 -3.19
C GLY A 265 -21.12 7.88 -3.32
N THR A 266 -20.87 6.61 -3.02
CA THR A 266 -21.89 5.55 -3.06
C THR A 266 -22.97 5.76 -2.00
N TRP A 267 -22.59 6.12 -0.78
CA TRP A 267 -23.52 6.38 0.31
C TRP A 267 -24.34 7.65 0.09
N ALA A 268 -23.74 8.70 -0.49
CA ALA A 268 -24.45 9.92 -0.86
C ALA A 268 -25.54 9.66 -1.90
N LEU A 269 -25.25 8.85 -2.93
CA LEU A 269 -26.25 8.47 -3.94
C LEU A 269 -27.42 7.71 -3.30
N LYS A 270 -27.13 6.71 -2.46
CA LYS A 270 -28.15 5.92 -1.75
C LYS A 270 -29.01 6.78 -0.81
N ALA A 271 -28.41 7.75 -0.11
CA ALA A 271 -29.15 8.66 0.74
C ALA A 271 -30.07 9.57 -0.09
N LYS A 272 -29.58 10.10 -1.21
CA LYS A 272 -30.37 10.93 -2.13
C LYS A 272 -31.58 10.17 -2.68
N GLU A 273 -31.41 8.91 -3.09
CA GLU A 273 -32.50 8.04 -3.55
C GLU A 273 -33.60 7.85 -2.50
N LYS A 274 -33.24 7.91 -1.21
CA LYS A 274 -34.17 7.80 -0.07
C LYS A 274 -34.70 9.14 0.44
N GLY A 275 -34.25 10.27 -0.12
CA GLY A 275 -34.55 11.60 0.41
C GLY A 275 -33.90 11.90 1.77
N GLU A 276 -32.82 11.21 2.12
CA GLU A 276 -32.09 11.36 3.37
C GLU A 276 -30.91 12.32 3.22
N SER A 277 -30.54 13.01 4.31
CA SER A 277 -29.31 13.79 4.37
C SER A 277 -28.10 12.87 4.55
N PHE A 278 -26.95 13.25 3.98
CA PHE A 278 -25.71 12.48 4.08
C PHE A 278 -24.53 13.37 4.45
N THR A 279 -23.72 12.90 5.41
CA THR A 279 -22.47 13.52 5.82
C THR A 279 -21.30 12.58 5.49
N PRO A 280 -20.33 13.02 4.66
CA PRO A 280 -19.15 12.21 4.34
C PRO A 280 -18.33 11.82 5.58
N ILE A 281 -17.77 10.62 5.55
CA ILE A 281 -16.89 10.08 6.58
C ILE A 281 -15.45 10.15 6.08
N TRP A 282 -14.55 10.60 6.95
CA TRP A 282 -13.11 10.67 6.71
C TRP A 282 -12.38 10.28 8.01
N LEU A 283 -11.13 9.86 7.89
CA LEU A 283 -10.30 9.55 9.05
C LEU A 283 -9.96 10.83 9.84
N LYS A 284 -9.99 10.72 11.16
CA LYS A 284 -9.64 11.78 12.10
C LYS A 284 -8.49 11.35 13.00
N ALA A 285 -7.89 12.31 13.69
CA ALA A 285 -6.91 12.01 14.73
C ALA A 285 -7.54 11.12 15.82
N GLY A 286 -6.83 10.05 16.20
CA GLY A 286 -7.31 9.04 17.15
C GLY A 286 -8.01 7.84 16.49
N ASP A 287 -8.43 7.96 15.22
CA ASP A 287 -9.07 6.84 14.51
C ASP A 287 -8.08 5.71 14.21
N THR A 288 -8.64 4.50 14.13
CA THR A 288 -7.93 3.28 13.76
C THR A 288 -8.49 2.70 12.47
N ILE A 289 -7.62 2.39 11.53
CA ILE A 289 -7.96 1.68 10.29
C ILE A 289 -7.17 0.36 10.26
N GLU A 290 -7.87 -0.75 10.09
CA GLU A 290 -7.29 -2.09 9.94
C GLU A 290 -7.63 -2.62 8.56
N LEU A 291 -6.58 -2.97 7.80
CA LEU A 291 -6.66 -3.60 6.50
C LEU A 291 -6.34 -5.08 6.67
N GLU A 292 -7.18 -5.95 6.11
CA GLU A 292 -7.00 -7.40 6.18
C GLU A 292 -7.08 -8.00 4.79
N VAL A 293 -6.11 -8.84 4.44
CA VAL A 293 -6.08 -9.55 3.16
C VAL A 293 -5.77 -11.02 3.40
N ALA A 294 -6.54 -11.90 2.78
CA ALA A 294 -6.36 -13.35 2.85
C ALA A 294 -4.89 -13.72 2.55
N GLY A 295 -4.31 -14.62 3.36
CA GLY A 295 -2.91 -15.04 3.21
C GLY A 295 -1.85 -14.00 3.59
N LEU A 296 -2.17 -12.69 3.61
CA LEU A 296 -1.22 -11.61 3.91
C LEU A 296 -1.33 -11.10 5.35
N GLY A 297 -2.45 -11.30 6.04
CA GLY A 297 -2.62 -10.94 7.45
C GLY A 297 -3.34 -9.61 7.64
N LYS A 298 -2.96 -8.86 8.67
CA LYS A 298 -3.61 -7.60 9.09
C LYS A 298 -2.60 -6.47 9.24
N LEU A 299 -2.92 -5.30 8.70
CA LEU A 299 -2.18 -4.06 8.87
C LEU A 299 -3.06 -3.04 9.57
N LYS A 300 -2.74 -2.70 10.82
CA LYS A 300 -3.49 -1.75 11.63
C LYS A 300 -2.72 -0.45 11.85
N ASN A 301 -3.34 0.67 11.49
CA ASN A 301 -2.78 1.99 11.70
C ASN A 301 -3.67 2.85 12.60
N THR A 302 -3.05 3.68 13.45
CA THR A 302 -3.72 4.68 14.29
C THR A 302 -3.27 6.07 13.87
N ILE A 303 -4.21 6.95 13.55
CA ILE A 303 -3.91 8.30 13.08
C ILE A 303 -3.54 9.18 14.27
N VAL A 304 -2.41 9.87 14.18
CA VAL A 304 -1.92 10.79 15.22
C VAL A 304 -1.62 12.14 14.59
N LYS A 305 -2.33 13.19 14.99
CA LYS A 305 -2.00 14.56 14.58
C LYS A 305 -0.69 14.98 15.24
N THR A 306 0.21 15.59 14.49
CA THR A 306 1.41 16.25 15.06
C THR A 306 1.00 17.39 16.00
N PRO A 307 1.82 17.76 17.01
CA PRO A 307 1.52 18.90 17.88
C PRO A 307 1.51 20.25 17.15
N LYS A 308 2.13 20.33 15.97
CA LYS A 308 2.27 21.57 15.20
C LYS A 308 0.94 21.89 14.50
N ASP A 309 0.37 23.05 14.79
CA ASP A 309 -0.90 23.48 14.16
C ASP A 309 -0.68 24.30 12.88
N TYR A 310 0.32 23.94 12.09
CA TYR A 310 0.66 24.64 10.85
C TYR A 310 -0.23 24.20 9.68
N SER A 311 -0.69 25.16 8.88
CA SER A 311 -1.52 24.95 7.69
C SER A 311 -0.88 25.61 6.47
N ILE A 312 -0.61 24.80 5.45
CA ILE A 312 -0.24 25.25 4.10
C ILE A 312 -1.47 25.72 3.32
N LEU A 313 -2.65 25.12 3.57
CA LEU A 313 -3.91 25.54 2.96
C LEU A 313 -4.27 26.99 3.35
N ALA A 314 -3.97 27.39 4.59
CA ALA A 314 -4.14 28.77 5.05
C ALA A 314 -3.15 29.77 4.44
N LYS A 315 -2.12 29.31 3.71
CA LYS A 315 -1.11 30.16 3.05
C LYS A 315 -1.38 30.38 1.56
N LYS A 316 -2.54 29.93 1.07
CA LYS A 316 -2.94 30.18 -0.32
C LYS A 316 -3.00 31.68 -0.60
N LYS A 317 -2.44 32.06 -1.74
CA LYS A 317 -2.66 33.37 -2.32
C LYS A 317 -4.06 33.37 -2.90
N LEU A 318 -4.93 34.24 -2.38
CA LEU A 318 -6.23 34.49 -2.97
C LEU A 318 -6.04 35.52 -4.11
N PRO A 319 -6.79 35.37 -5.22
CA PRO A 319 -6.73 36.31 -6.34
C PRO A 319 -7.18 37.72 -5.97
#